data_AF-A0A1R1B4I5-F1
#
_entry.id   AF-A0A1R1B4I5-F1
#
_cell.length_a   1.000
_cell.length_b   1.000
_cell.length_c   1.000
_cell.angle_alpha   90.00
_cell.angle_beta   90.00
_cell.angle_gamma   90.00
#
_symmetry.space_group_name_H-M   'P 1'
#
loop_
_entity.id
_entity.type
_entity.pdbx_description
1 polymer ?
#
loop_
_entity_poly.entity_id
_entity_poly.type
_entity_poly.pdbx_seq_one_letter_code
_entity_poly.pdbx_strand_id
1 'polypeptide(L)'
;MYIDAYYPNFLVDKVKAELVKVVEFLEQGNQDIEEIQAKLNFAIHVINVIAEEFDENDSEIETVARESIAQTVEDILAFFGIEIDTEVAIQERDW
;
A
#
# COMPACT_ATOMS: atom_id res chain seq x y z
N MET A 1 -7.09 8.59 4.94
CA MET A 1 -6.35 8.54 6.21
C MET A 1 -6.02 9.93 6.79
N TYR A 2 -5.17 10.78 6.19
CA TYR A 2 -4.72 12.07 6.80
C TYR A 2 -5.78 13.05 7.35
N ILE A 3 -7.01 12.99 6.85
CA ILE A 3 -8.11 13.88 7.29
C ILE A 3 -8.77 13.42 8.58
N ASP A 4 -8.50 12.18 8.99
CA ASP A 4 -9.07 11.55 10.17
C ASP A 4 -7.98 11.42 11.22
N ALA A 5 -8.21 12.07 12.37
CA ALA A 5 -7.26 12.12 13.48
C ALA A 5 -7.08 10.74 14.17
N TYR A 6 -7.96 9.78 13.88
CA TYR A 6 -7.77 8.39 14.31
C TYR A 6 -6.47 7.80 13.75
N TYR A 7 -6.06 8.17 12.52
CA TYR A 7 -4.83 7.68 11.91
C TYR A 7 -3.65 8.64 12.16
N PRO A 8 -2.64 8.26 12.97
CA PRO A 8 -1.52 9.15 13.24
C PRO A 8 -0.73 9.45 11.97
N ASN A 9 -0.55 10.74 11.64
CA ASN A 9 0.10 11.16 10.39
C ASN A 9 1.45 10.50 10.14
N PHE A 10 2.28 10.31 11.18
CA PHE A 10 3.60 9.70 11.03
C PHE A 10 3.54 8.22 10.62
N LEU A 11 2.47 7.49 10.94
CA LEU A 11 2.25 6.12 10.47
C LEU A 11 1.67 6.11 9.07
N VAL A 12 0.75 7.03 8.76
CA VAL A 12 0.26 7.24 7.39
C VAL A 12 1.40 7.61 6.44
N ASP A 13 2.38 8.40 6.91
CA ASP A 13 3.59 8.73 6.18
C ASP A 13 4.44 7.48 5.87
N LYS A 14 4.52 6.51 6.79
CA LYS A 14 5.23 5.24 6.56
C LYS A 14 4.56 4.40 5.48
N VAL A 15 3.22 4.25 5.53
CA VAL A 15 2.45 3.55 4.50
C VAL A 15 2.65 4.22 3.14
N LYS A 16 2.53 5.55 3.09
CA LYS A 16 2.79 6.34 1.89
C LYS A 16 4.21 6.11 1.36
N ALA A 17 5.22 6.14 2.23
CA ALA A 17 6.60 5.94 1.83
C ALA A 17 6.83 4.57 1.18
N GLU A 18 6.14 3.53 1.64
CA GLU A 18 6.24 2.21 1.02
C GLU A 18 5.58 2.17 -0.36
N LEU A 19 4.40 2.77 -0.52
CA LEU A 19 3.75 2.87 -1.84
C LEU A 19 4.54 3.75 -2.83
N VAL A 20 5.21 4.81 -2.35
CA VAL A 20 6.12 5.62 -3.17
C VAL A 20 7.27 4.78 -3.73
N LYS A 21 7.82 3.83 -2.98
CA LYS A 21 8.86 2.92 -3.50
C LYS A 21 8.35 2.00 -4.61
N VAL A 22 7.05 1.69 -4.63
CA VAL A 22 6.42 0.96 -5.74
C VAL A 22 6.35 1.86 -6.98
N VAL A 23 5.92 3.12 -6.81
CA VAL A 23 5.92 4.11 -7.89
C VAL A 23 7.32 4.31 -8.46
N GLU A 24 8.33 4.55 -7.62
CA GLU A 24 9.73 4.72 -8.04
C GLU A 24 10.28 3.49 -8.79
N PHE A 25 9.77 2.30 -8.48
CA PHE A 25 10.11 1.08 -9.21
C PHE A 25 9.44 1.03 -10.59
N LEU A 26 8.16 1.38 -10.68
CA LEU A 26 7.41 1.42 -11.94
C LEU A 26 7.92 2.52 -12.88
N GLU A 27 8.36 3.67 -12.34
CA GLU A 27 8.96 4.77 -13.10
C GLU A 27 10.26 4.38 -13.84
N GLN A 28 10.89 3.28 -13.45
CA GLN A 28 12.05 2.73 -14.17
C GLN A 28 11.67 2.07 -15.51
N GLY A 29 10.37 1.99 -15.82
CA GLY A 29 9.84 1.43 -17.06
C GLY A 29 9.70 -0.08 -17.04
N ASN A 30 9.68 -0.69 -15.84
CA ASN A 30 9.46 -2.13 -15.71
C ASN A 30 8.00 -2.48 -16.02
N GLN A 31 7.80 -3.49 -16.86
CA GLN A 31 6.49 -4.02 -17.24
C GLN A 31 6.35 -5.52 -16.98
N ASP A 32 7.35 -6.14 -16.33
CA ASP A 32 7.26 -7.54 -15.93
C ASP A 32 6.27 -7.68 -14.76
N ILE A 33 5.15 -8.35 -15.03
CA ILE A 33 4.07 -8.54 -14.06
C ILE A 33 4.54 -9.32 -12.83
N GLU A 34 5.45 -10.29 -12.98
CA GLU A 34 5.97 -11.06 -11.85
C GLU A 34 6.85 -10.18 -10.95
N GLU A 35 7.72 -9.36 -11.54
CA GLU A 35 8.57 -8.43 -10.77
C GLU A 35 7.74 -7.33 -10.10
N ILE A 36 6.71 -6.81 -10.79
CA ILE A 36 5.78 -5.83 -10.23
C ILE A 36 4.99 -6.42 -9.07
N GLN A 37 4.44 -7.63 -9.23
CA GLN A 37 3.72 -8.31 -8.16
C GLN A 37 4.65 -8.62 -6.97
N ALA A 38 5.89 -9.03 -7.21
CA ALA A 38 6.86 -9.23 -6.14
C ALA A 38 7.15 -7.92 -5.38
N LYS A 39 7.24 -6.80 -6.09
CA LYS A 39 7.41 -5.47 -5.48
C LYS A 39 6.20 -5.06 -4.65
N LEU A 40 4.99 -5.31 -5.14
CA LEU A 40 3.74 -5.08 -4.43
C LEU A 40 3.66 -5.95 -3.17
N ASN A 41 3.91 -7.26 -3.28
CA ASN A 41 3.92 -8.20 -2.17
C ASN A 41 4.87 -7.75 -1.06
N PHE A 42 6.07 -7.30 -1.43
CA PHE A 42 7.03 -6.76 -0.46
C PHE A 42 6.48 -5.51 0.25
N ALA A 43 5.91 -4.56 -0.51
CA ALA A 43 5.32 -3.35 0.06
C ALA A 43 4.17 -3.67 1.02
N ILE A 44 3.29 -4.60 0.65
CA ILE A 44 2.16 -5.04 1.46
C ILE A 44 2.63 -5.74 2.74
N HIS A 45 3.67 -6.57 2.66
CA HIS A 45 4.25 -7.19 3.85
C HIS A 45 4.83 -6.15 4.83
N VAL A 46 5.48 -5.10 4.32
CA VAL A 46 5.95 -3.99 5.16
C VAL A 46 4.77 -3.23 5.78
N ILE A 47 3.67 -3.04 5.05
CA ILE A 47 2.46 -2.41 5.59
C ILE A 47 1.81 -3.28 6.68
N ASN A 48 1.84 -4.62 6.58
CA ASN A 48 1.40 -5.51 7.67
C ASN A 48 2.19 -5.23 8.96
N VAL A 49 3.51 -5.05 8.86
CA VAL A 49 4.34 -4.70 10.02
C VAL A 49 3.99 -3.31 10.56
N ILE A 50 3.69 -2.34 9.69
CA ILE A 50 3.24 -1.01 10.13
C ILE A 50 1.86 -1.09 10.81
N ALA A 51 1.00 -2.05 10.45
CA ALA A 51 -0.30 -2.25 11.09
C ALA A 51 -0.15 -2.54 12.59
N GLU A 52 0.84 -3.34 12.99
CA GLU A 52 1.16 -3.56 14.40
C GLU A 52 1.52 -2.24 15.12
N GLU A 53 2.24 -1.32 14.44
CA GLU A 53 2.55 -0.01 15.01
C GLU A 53 1.32 0.90 15.14
N PHE A 54 0.31 0.75 14.27
CA PHE A 54 -0.97 1.45 14.44
C PHE A 54 -1.64 1.01 15.75
N ASP A 55 -1.67 -0.30 16.03
CA ASP A 55 -2.28 -0.85 17.25
C ASP A 55 -1.59 -0.32 18.51
N GLU A 56 -0.25 -0.20 18.49
CA GLU A 56 0.53 0.40 19.59
C GLU A 56 0.21 1.89 19.84
N ASN A 57 -0.43 2.57 18.89
CA ASN A 57 -0.77 4.00 18.94
C ASN A 57 -2.29 4.24 19.02
N ASP A 58 -3.06 3.29 19.58
CA ASP A 58 -4.52 3.37 19.73
C ASP A 58 -5.25 3.62 18.38
N SER A 59 -4.68 3.11 17.28
CA SER A 59 -5.22 3.18 15.92
C SER A 59 -5.19 1.79 15.27
N GLU A 60 -5.79 1.61 14.11
CA GLU A 60 -5.76 0.31 13.39
C GLU A 60 -5.81 0.54 11.88
N ILE A 61 -5.30 -0.41 11.07
CA ILE A 61 -5.66 -0.49 9.64
C ILE A 61 -7.04 -1.17 9.51
N GLU A 62 -8.08 -0.45 9.90
CA GLU A 62 -9.49 -0.88 9.77
C GLU A 62 -10.08 -0.54 8.38
N THR A 63 -11.37 -0.82 8.15
CA THR A 63 -12.05 -0.69 6.84
C THR A 63 -11.68 0.57 6.03
N VAL A 64 -11.70 1.75 6.65
CA VAL A 64 -11.39 3.01 5.95
C VAL A 64 -9.92 3.10 5.52
N ALA A 65 -8.99 2.63 6.35
CA ALA A 65 -7.58 2.56 5.99
C ALA A 65 -7.34 1.53 4.86
N ARG A 66 -8.02 0.37 4.93
CA ARG A 66 -7.94 -0.69 3.92
C ARG A 66 -8.38 -0.20 2.55
N GLU A 67 -9.56 0.41 2.49
CA GLU A 67 -10.11 0.99 1.27
C GLU A 67 -9.19 2.09 0.73
N SER A 68 -8.66 2.94 1.60
CA SER A 68 -7.72 4.01 1.20
C SER A 68 -6.42 3.45 0.59
N ILE A 69 -5.87 2.37 1.14
CA ILE A 69 -4.66 1.73 0.63
C ILE A 69 -4.96 1.02 -0.69
N ALA A 70 -6.04 0.22 -0.74
CA ALA A 70 -6.46 -0.50 -1.94
C ALA A 70 -6.72 0.46 -3.12
N GLN A 71 -7.45 1.56 -2.88
CA GLN A 71 -7.70 2.58 -3.90
C GLN A 71 -6.40 3.21 -4.38
N THR A 72 -5.44 3.48 -3.48
CA THR A 72 -4.15 4.05 -3.87
C THR A 72 -3.36 3.07 -4.75
N VAL A 73 -3.38 1.77 -4.44
CA VAL A 73 -2.74 0.74 -5.26
C VAL A 73 -3.41 0.65 -6.64
N GLU A 74 -4.75 0.65 -6.69
CA GLU A 74 -5.51 0.68 -7.94
C GLU A 74 -5.14 1.90 -8.80
N ASP A 75 -5.10 3.09 -8.20
CA ASP A 75 -4.76 4.33 -8.90
C ASP A 75 -3.33 4.29 -9.47
N ILE A 76 -2.37 3.71 -8.73
CA ILE A 76 -0.99 3.51 -9.20
C ILE A 76 -0.99 2.58 -10.42
N LEU A 77 -1.63 1.41 -10.32
CA LEU A 77 -1.68 0.43 -11.41
C LEU A 77 -2.34 1.02 -12.67
N ALA A 78 -3.46 1.73 -12.51
CA ALA A 78 -4.15 2.40 -13.59
C ALA A 78 -3.30 3.49 -14.24
N PHE A 79 -2.55 4.28 -13.45
CA PHE A 79 -1.67 5.33 -13.96
C PHE A 79 -0.54 4.77 -14.84
N PHE A 80 0.06 3.65 -14.44
CA PHE A 80 1.11 2.99 -15.22
C PHE A 80 0.59 2.03 -16.30
N GLY A 81 -0.73 1.82 -16.38
CA GLY A 81 -1.35 0.91 -17.34
C GLY A 81 -1.03 -0.57 -17.07
N ILE A 82 -0.85 -0.95 -15.80
CA ILE A 82 -0.54 -2.31 -15.38
C ILE A 82 -1.84 -3.10 -15.18
N GLU A 83 -1.99 -4.20 -15.90
CA GLU A 83 -3.19 -5.07 -15.85
C GLU A 83 -3.10 -6.11 -14.72
N ILE A 84 -2.96 -5.64 -13.48
CA ILE A 84 -3.07 -6.48 -12.28
C ILE A 84 -4.34 -6.08 -11.54
N ASP A 85 -5.17 -7.06 -11.17
CA ASP A 85 -6.35 -6.82 -10.35
C ASP A 85 -5.93 -6.37 -8.94
N THR A 86 -6.61 -5.35 -8.40
CA THR A 86 -6.25 -4.78 -7.11
C THR A 86 -6.25 -5.82 -6.00
N GLU A 87 -7.20 -6.76 -5.96
CA GLU A 87 -7.24 -7.83 -4.94
C GLU A 87 -6.02 -8.74 -5.02
N VAL A 88 -5.49 -8.97 -6.22
CA VAL A 88 -4.24 -9.71 -6.45
C VAL A 88 -3.03 -8.87 -6.04
N ALA A 89 -3.02 -7.58 -6.37
CA ALA A 89 -1.95 -6.66 -6.00
C ALA A 89 -1.76 -6.57 -4.47
N ILE A 90 -2.85 -6.66 -3.71
CA ILE A 90 -2.84 -6.61 -2.23
C ILE A 90 -3.11 -7.97 -1.58
N GLN A 91 -2.80 -9.08 -2.26
CA GLN A 91 -3.11 -10.44 -1.78
C GLN A 91 -2.41 -10.82 -0.46
N GLU A 92 -1.25 -10.22 -0.17
CA GLU A 92 -0.45 -10.51 1.04
C GLU A 92 -0.91 -9.74 2.29
N ARG A 93 -2.02 -8.99 2.21
CA ARG A 93 -2.52 -8.21 3.35
C ARG A 93 -3.02 -9.13 4.48
N ASP A 94 -2.66 -8.81 5.71
CA ASP A 94 -3.06 -9.54 6.93
C ASP A 94 -3.83 -8.65 7.94
N TRP A 95 -4.19 -7.45 7.51
CA TRP A 95 -5.02 -6.52 8.29
C TRP A 95 -6.52 -6.75 8.05
#